data_AF-A0A849Q440-F1
#
_entry.id   AF-A0A849Q440-F1
#
_cell.length_a   1.000
_cell.length_b   1.000
_cell.length_c   1.000
_cell.angle_alpha   90.00
_cell.angle_beta   90.00
_cell.angle_gamma   90.00
#
_symmetry.space_group_name_H-M   'P 1'
#
loop_
_entity.id
_entity.type
_entity.pdbx_description
1 polymer ?
#
loop_
_entity_poly.entity_id
_entity_poly.type
_entity_poly.pdbx_seq_one_letter_code
_entity_poly.pdbx_strand_id
1 'polypeptide(L)'
;MRRHGFAIVIAATLLLTLAATSLPAAAHPPDKLTIIYNDRLDILTASINHDVKDGSAHYVDMIKVYMNDALVIERMYDLQERDSYNVRFSIVASEGDVIRVALCCNIEGMVEREMTVGPGITIVGDNEARLNNAFMVHAAIQVLALVIAIVNIPGGMSFYKAWKTKTTPTGRKRRHIRMGETAIALWGVGALGGIYIVYMTSGDYFGSIHGWLAISTFISAMFMGYAASTRFRAAGFGTRMSTHMPLALLTIVLAVVTILCGLWTAGMI
;
A
#
# COMPACT_ATOMS: atom_id res chain seq x y z
N MET A 1 27.56 -54.65 37.27
CA MET A 1 26.81 -53.70 38.13
C MET A 1 26.80 -52.24 37.60
N ARG A 2 26.80 -51.95 36.28
CA ARG A 2 26.90 -50.56 35.75
C ARG A 2 25.77 -50.10 34.80
N ARG A 3 24.79 -50.94 34.46
CA ARG A 3 23.75 -50.61 33.45
C ARG A 3 22.50 -49.90 34.03
N HIS A 4 22.17 -50.13 35.30
CA HIS A 4 20.99 -49.52 35.93
C HIS A 4 21.19 -48.04 36.30
N GLY A 5 22.41 -47.64 36.70
CA GLY A 5 22.72 -46.25 37.03
C GLY A 5 22.59 -45.31 35.82
N PHE A 6 22.99 -45.77 34.63
CA PHE A 6 22.92 -44.95 33.41
C PHE A 6 21.47 -44.73 32.95
N ALA A 7 20.62 -45.76 33.05
CA ALA A 7 19.20 -45.65 32.73
C ALA A 7 18.45 -44.69 33.68
N ILE A 8 18.78 -44.72 34.98
CA ILE A 8 18.20 -43.81 35.98
C ILE A 8 18.62 -42.36 35.71
N VAL A 9 19.89 -42.12 35.36
CA VAL A 9 20.37 -40.78 35.00
C VAL A 9 19.68 -40.26 33.75
N ILE A 10 19.51 -41.08 32.70
CA ILE A 10 18.77 -40.66 31.49
C ILE A 10 17.31 -40.37 31.81
N ALA A 11 16.62 -41.24 32.56
CA ALA A 11 15.23 -41.04 32.93
C ALA A 11 15.02 -39.79 33.81
N ALA A 12 15.92 -39.55 34.77
CA ALA A 12 15.88 -38.35 35.61
C ALA A 12 16.16 -37.07 34.80
N THR A 13 17.09 -37.13 33.84
CA THR A 13 17.39 -35.99 32.95
C THR A 13 16.21 -35.70 32.02
N LEU A 14 15.55 -36.75 31.50
CA LEU A 14 14.36 -36.60 30.66
C LEU A 14 13.16 -36.05 31.45
N LEU A 15 12.94 -36.50 32.68
CA LEU A 15 11.88 -35.95 33.54
C LEU A 15 12.15 -34.47 33.88
N LEU A 16 13.40 -34.10 34.11
CA LEU A 16 13.79 -32.72 34.43
C LEU A 16 13.63 -31.80 33.22
N THR A 17 13.89 -32.28 31.99
CA THR A 17 13.64 -31.50 30.77
C THR A 17 12.15 -31.41 30.42
N LEU A 18 11.33 -32.43 30.70
CA LEU A 18 9.87 -32.34 30.55
C LEU A 18 9.20 -31.44 31.59
N ALA A 19 9.74 -31.34 32.81
CA ALA A 19 9.23 -30.40 33.82
C ALA A 19 9.57 -28.93 33.50
N ALA A 20 10.67 -28.70 32.77
CA ALA A 20 11.14 -27.35 32.40
C ALA A 20 10.44 -26.72 31.19
N THR A 21 9.52 -27.42 30.51
CA THR A 21 8.81 -26.89 29.31
C THR A 21 7.43 -26.29 29.61
N SER A 22 7.01 -26.23 30.88
CA SER A 22 5.78 -25.53 31.28
C SER A 22 6.07 -24.09 31.71
N LEU A 23 6.59 -23.28 30.79
CA LEU A 23 6.50 -21.83 30.98
C LEU A 23 5.01 -21.47 30.85
N PRO A 24 4.42 -20.74 31.81
CA PRO A 24 3.09 -20.19 31.60
C PRO A 24 3.15 -19.35 30.33
N ALA A 25 2.28 -19.68 29.37
CA ALA A 25 2.01 -18.78 28.25
C ALA A 25 1.42 -17.51 28.87
N ALA A 26 2.28 -16.54 29.14
CA ALA A 26 1.86 -15.23 29.60
C ALA A 26 0.98 -14.66 28.51
N ALA A 27 -0.29 -14.46 28.82
CA ALA A 27 -1.21 -13.73 27.96
C ALA A 27 -0.61 -12.34 27.77
N HIS A 28 -0.27 -12.01 26.54
CA HIS A 28 0.28 -10.71 26.17
C HIS A 28 -0.85 -9.86 25.61
N PRO A 29 -0.82 -8.54 25.83
CA PRO A 29 -1.72 -7.63 25.12
C PRO A 29 -1.48 -7.76 23.60
N PRO A 30 -2.42 -7.27 22.77
CA PRO A 30 -2.20 -7.21 21.33
C PRO A 30 -0.87 -6.53 21.01
N ASP A 31 -0.03 -7.21 20.25
CA ASP A 31 1.39 -6.88 20.17
C ASP A 31 1.63 -5.51 19.53
N LYS A 32 0.82 -5.19 18.52
CA LYS A 32 0.97 -3.97 17.72
C LYS A 32 -0.38 -3.41 17.31
N LEU A 33 -0.50 -2.09 17.43
CA LEU A 33 -1.64 -1.31 16.95
C LEU A 33 -1.11 -0.11 16.18
N THR A 34 -1.52 -0.01 14.92
CA THR A 34 -1.39 1.21 14.12
C THR A 34 -2.78 1.73 13.82
N ILE A 35 -3.04 2.99 14.12
CA ILE A 35 -4.28 3.67 13.74
C ILE A 35 -3.99 4.65 12.62
N ILE A 36 -4.89 4.68 11.63
CA ILE A 36 -4.76 5.49 10.43
C ILE A 36 -6.09 6.19 10.21
N TYR A 37 -6.09 7.51 10.11
CA TYR A 37 -7.28 8.28 9.76
C TYR A 37 -7.11 8.93 8.40
N ASN A 38 -8.13 8.83 7.56
CA ASN A 38 -8.22 9.49 6.27
C ASN A 38 -9.36 10.51 6.32
N ASP A 39 -9.00 11.79 6.41
CA ASP A 39 -9.95 12.91 6.58
C ASP A 39 -10.85 13.14 5.36
N ARG A 40 -10.49 12.60 4.19
CA ARG A 40 -11.27 12.78 2.95
C ARG A 40 -12.37 11.76 2.79
N LEU A 41 -12.19 10.61 3.43
CA LEU A 41 -13.12 9.49 3.37
C LEU A 41 -13.88 9.31 4.68
N ASP A 42 -13.52 10.05 5.75
CA ASP A 42 -14.05 9.86 7.10
C ASP A 42 -13.90 8.39 7.57
N ILE A 43 -12.73 7.80 7.30
CA ILE A 43 -12.41 6.41 7.63
C ILE A 43 -11.24 6.36 8.61
N LEU A 44 -11.49 5.78 9.77
CA LEU A 44 -10.48 5.30 10.70
C LEU A 44 -10.22 3.82 10.45
N THR A 45 -8.97 3.46 10.20
CA THR A 45 -8.50 2.08 10.11
C THR A 45 -7.60 1.76 11.30
N ALA A 46 -7.98 0.75 12.08
CA ALA A 46 -7.12 0.12 13.07
C ALA A 46 -6.47 -1.12 12.43
N SER A 47 -5.15 -1.07 12.25
CA SER A 47 -4.31 -2.18 11.80
C SER A 47 -3.75 -2.91 13.01
N ILE A 48 -4.18 -4.15 13.18
CA ILE A 48 -3.98 -4.95 14.38
C ILE A 48 -3.05 -6.10 14.03
N ASN A 49 -2.05 -6.33 14.87
CA ASN A 49 -1.31 -7.59 14.88
C ASN A 49 -1.33 -8.17 16.30
N HIS A 50 -1.90 -9.35 16.42
CA HIS A 50 -2.05 -10.09 17.66
C HIS A 50 -1.77 -11.57 17.35
N ASP A 51 -0.53 -12.00 17.54
CA ASP A 51 -0.12 -13.37 17.23
C ASP A 51 -0.59 -14.32 18.34
N VAL A 52 -1.55 -15.19 18.03
CA VAL A 52 -2.18 -16.08 19.00
C VAL A 52 -2.24 -17.51 18.48
N LYS A 53 -2.01 -18.47 19.36
CA LYS A 53 -1.99 -19.89 18.98
C LYS A 53 -3.37 -20.44 18.59
N ASP A 54 -4.43 -19.96 19.23
CA ASP A 54 -5.81 -20.36 18.99
C ASP A 54 -6.73 -19.13 19.10
N GLY A 55 -7.12 -18.59 17.94
CA GLY A 55 -7.96 -17.40 17.86
C GLY A 55 -9.40 -17.59 18.36
N SER A 56 -9.84 -18.82 18.67
CA SER A 56 -11.14 -19.08 19.32
C SER A 56 -11.07 -19.01 20.85
N ALA A 57 -9.86 -19.17 21.42
CA ALA A 57 -9.62 -19.13 22.86
C ALA A 57 -8.93 -17.84 23.31
N HIS A 58 -8.08 -17.25 22.47
CA HIS A 58 -7.32 -16.02 22.72
C HIS A 58 -7.50 -15.05 21.55
N TYR A 59 -8.23 -13.95 21.75
CA TYR A 59 -8.59 -13.00 20.71
C TYR A 59 -8.79 -11.58 21.28
N VAL A 60 -8.78 -10.59 20.39
CA VAL A 60 -9.24 -9.23 20.73
C VAL A 60 -10.76 -9.29 20.89
N ASP A 61 -11.29 -9.18 22.11
CA ASP A 61 -12.74 -9.25 22.36
C ASP A 61 -13.45 -7.93 22.11
N MET A 62 -12.72 -6.82 22.17
CA MET A 62 -13.35 -5.51 22.17
C MET A 62 -12.44 -4.43 21.59
N ILE A 63 -13.03 -3.59 20.75
CA ILE A 63 -12.41 -2.38 20.20
C ILE A 63 -13.26 -1.19 20.59
N LYS A 64 -12.65 -0.22 21.27
CA LYS A 64 -13.28 1.05 21.65
C LYS A 64 -12.64 2.18 20.88
N VAL A 65 -13.47 3.05 20.31
CA VAL A 65 -13.02 4.30 19.66
C VAL A 65 -13.63 5.46 20.44
N TYR A 66 -12.75 6.35 20.88
CA TYR A 66 -13.09 7.59 21.55
C TYR A 66 -12.77 8.76 20.63
N MET A 67 -13.61 9.79 20.69
CA MET A 67 -13.40 11.07 20.03
C MET A 67 -13.52 12.17 21.07
N ASN A 68 -12.46 12.94 21.27
CA ASN A 68 -12.39 13.99 22.30
C ASN A 68 -12.86 13.46 23.68
N ASP A 69 -12.28 12.33 24.10
CA ASP A 69 -12.59 11.56 25.32
C ASP A 69 -13.98 10.92 25.42
N ALA A 70 -14.90 11.20 24.50
CA ALA A 70 -16.21 10.54 24.46
C ALA A 70 -16.13 9.21 23.71
N LEU A 71 -16.66 8.14 24.29
CA LEU A 71 -16.79 6.84 23.60
C LEU A 71 -17.82 6.98 22.47
N VAL A 72 -17.39 6.80 21.22
CA VAL A 72 -18.25 6.92 20.03
C VAL A 72 -18.55 5.58 19.38
N ILE A 73 -17.65 4.60 19.51
CA ILE A 73 -17.84 3.24 18.98
C ILE A 73 -17.32 2.24 20.00
N GLU A 74 -18.11 1.20 20.23
CA GLU A 74 -17.69 -0.03 20.91
C GLU A 74 -18.09 -1.20 20.02
N ARG A 75 -17.13 -2.06 19.69
CA ARG A 75 -17.36 -3.25 18.87
C ARG A 75 -16.80 -4.47 19.58
N MET A 76 -17.66 -5.46 19.80
CA MET A 76 -17.31 -6.73 20.42
C MET A 76 -17.04 -7.81 19.36
N TYR A 77 -16.21 -8.78 19.75
CA TYR A 77 -15.77 -9.91 18.95
C TYR A 77 -15.74 -11.15 19.83
N ASP A 78 -15.88 -12.33 19.21
CA ASP A 78 -15.88 -13.64 19.86
C ASP A 78 -14.86 -14.61 19.24
N LEU A 79 -14.15 -14.19 18.19
CA LEU A 79 -13.21 -14.98 17.42
C LEU A 79 -12.18 -14.09 16.70
N GLN A 80 -10.97 -14.60 16.55
CA GLN A 80 -9.93 -14.05 15.68
C GLN A 80 -9.53 -15.07 14.59
N GLU A 81 -9.80 -14.76 13.32
CA GLU A 81 -9.48 -15.67 12.20
C GLU A 81 -8.01 -15.60 11.74
N ARG A 82 -7.35 -14.45 11.98
CA ARG A 82 -6.00 -14.15 11.48
C ARG A 82 -5.24 -13.30 12.48
N ASP A 83 -3.93 -13.48 12.55
CA ASP A 83 -3.06 -12.74 13.48
C ASP A 83 -2.96 -11.25 13.12
N SER A 84 -2.98 -10.94 11.82
CA SER A 84 -2.92 -9.58 11.30
C SER A 84 -4.14 -9.24 10.46
N TYR A 85 -4.84 -8.16 10.82
CA TYR A 85 -6.03 -7.70 10.11
C TYR A 85 -6.29 -6.20 10.31
N ASN A 86 -7.11 -5.63 9.42
CA ASN A 86 -7.51 -4.23 9.46
C ASN A 86 -9.01 -4.15 9.78
N VAL A 87 -9.36 -3.38 10.81
CA VAL A 87 -10.74 -3.03 11.15
C VAL A 87 -10.98 -1.58 10.76
N ARG A 88 -12.13 -1.30 10.15
CA ARG A 88 -12.48 0.03 9.67
C ARG A 88 -13.74 0.56 10.33
N PHE A 89 -13.74 1.86 10.57
CA PHE A 89 -14.81 2.62 11.19
C PHE A 89 -15.05 3.88 10.37
N SER A 90 -16.30 4.12 9.98
CA SER A 90 -16.71 5.40 9.40
C SER A 90 -16.95 6.38 10.56
N ILE A 91 -16.07 7.35 10.72
CA ILE A 91 -16.17 8.40 11.73
C ILE A 91 -15.84 9.73 11.09
N VAL A 92 -16.68 10.73 11.33
CA VAL A 92 -16.43 12.10 10.88
C VAL A 92 -15.68 12.81 11.99
N ALA A 93 -14.46 13.25 11.71
CA ALA A 93 -13.63 14.03 12.62
C ALA A 93 -12.99 15.20 11.87
N SER A 94 -12.87 16.34 12.56
CA SER A 94 -12.26 17.56 12.03
C SER A 94 -10.78 17.62 12.39
N GLU A 95 -10.01 18.42 11.64
CA GLU A 95 -8.62 18.72 12.00
C GLU A 95 -8.55 19.27 13.44
N GLY A 96 -7.62 18.71 14.22
CA GLY A 96 -7.44 19.03 15.65
C GLY A 96 -8.23 18.15 16.62
N ASP A 97 -9.23 17.38 16.15
CA ASP A 97 -9.91 16.40 17.01
C ASP A 97 -8.92 15.30 17.46
N VAL A 98 -9.15 14.76 18.67
CA VAL A 98 -8.36 13.66 19.22
C VAL A 98 -9.14 12.36 19.09
N ILE A 99 -8.57 11.38 18.38
CA ILE A 99 -9.09 10.03 18.26
C ILE A 99 -8.23 9.10 19.09
N ARG A 100 -8.84 8.35 20.02
CA ARG A 100 -8.17 7.31 20.79
C ARG A 100 -8.83 5.96 20.52
N VAL A 101 -8.02 4.94 20.24
CA VAL A 101 -8.46 3.56 20.00
C VAL A 101 -7.85 2.66 21.05
N ALA A 102 -8.70 1.90 21.72
CA ALA A 102 -8.30 0.87 22.68
C ALA A 102 -8.71 -0.51 22.18
N LEU A 103 -7.78 -1.46 22.19
CA LEU A 103 -8.03 -2.88 21.94
C LEU A 103 -7.88 -3.65 23.23
N CYS A 104 -8.91 -4.40 23.61
CA CYS A 104 -8.89 -5.29 24.76
C CYS A 104 -8.78 -6.74 24.29
N CYS A 105 -8.00 -7.53 25.00
CA CYS A 105 -7.91 -8.97 24.80
C CYS A 105 -8.84 -9.70 25.77
N ASN A 106 -9.45 -10.80 25.31
CA ASN A 106 -10.38 -11.61 26.11
C ASN A 106 -9.72 -12.32 27.30
N ILE A 107 -8.41 -12.58 27.24
CA ILE A 107 -7.64 -13.22 28.31
C ILE A 107 -7.00 -12.15 29.20
N GLU A 108 -6.13 -11.31 28.63
CA GLU A 108 -5.43 -10.30 29.40
C GLU A 108 -4.84 -9.20 28.52
N GLY A 109 -4.89 -7.98 29.03
CA GLY A 109 -4.16 -6.85 28.48
C GLY A 109 -4.99 -5.94 27.57
N MET A 110 -4.47 -4.74 27.39
CA MET A 110 -5.04 -3.71 26.55
C MET A 110 -3.91 -2.94 25.88
N VAL A 111 -4.09 -2.58 24.61
CA VAL A 111 -3.21 -1.63 23.93
C VAL A 111 -4.04 -0.44 23.46
N GLU A 112 -3.51 0.76 23.69
CA GLU A 112 -4.13 1.99 23.22
C GLU A 112 -3.20 2.77 22.29
N ARG A 113 -3.81 3.50 21.36
CA ARG A 113 -3.16 4.53 20.55
C ARG A 113 -4.06 5.73 20.46
N GLU A 114 -3.44 6.90 20.44
CA GLU A 114 -4.11 8.19 20.29
C GLU A 114 -3.48 8.94 19.13
N MET A 115 -4.31 9.68 18.38
CA MET A 115 -3.85 10.60 17.35
C MET A 115 -4.63 11.91 17.43
N THR A 116 -3.97 13.00 17.06
CA THR A 116 -4.63 14.25 16.69
C THR A 116 -4.84 14.25 15.19
N VAL A 117 -6.06 14.48 14.73
CA VAL A 117 -6.40 14.51 13.30
C VAL A 117 -5.66 15.66 12.62
N GLY A 118 -4.80 15.32 11.67
CA GLY A 118 -4.18 16.28 10.74
C GLY A 118 -4.81 16.22 9.35
N PRO A 119 -4.37 17.09 8.42
CA PRO A 119 -4.86 17.10 7.05
C PRO A 119 -4.41 15.86 6.27
N GLY A 120 -5.31 15.30 5.46
CA GLY A 120 -5.05 14.11 4.64
C GLY A 120 -5.05 12.82 5.45
N ILE A 121 -3.91 12.12 5.43
CA ILE A 121 -3.75 10.83 6.09
C ILE A 121 -2.87 11.00 7.33
N THR A 122 -3.45 10.76 8.50
CA THR A 122 -2.74 10.75 9.78
C THR A 122 -2.48 9.30 10.20
N ILE A 123 -1.25 8.99 10.62
CA ILE A 123 -0.84 7.63 11.00
C ILE A 123 -0.12 7.69 12.35
N VAL A 124 -0.54 6.86 13.29
CA VAL A 124 0.15 6.69 14.57
C VAL A 124 0.27 5.21 14.92
N GLY A 125 1.46 4.79 15.36
CA GLY A 125 1.69 3.46 15.94
C GLY A 125 2.75 2.65 15.21
N ASP A 126 2.70 1.33 15.37
CA ASP A 126 3.84 0.46 15.10
C ASP A 126 4.29 0.39 13.63
N ASN A 127 3.40 0.67 12.68
CA ASN A 127 3.70 0.67 11.25
C ASN A 127 3.89 2.08 10.64
N GLU A 128 3.89 3.14 11.45
CA GLU A 128 3.92 4.53 10.97
C GLU A 128 5.09 4.79 10.01
N ALA A 129 6.33 4.55 10.45
CA ALA A 129 7.52 4.78 9.63
C ALA A 129 7.49 3.96 8.32
N ARG A 130 7.01 2.71 8.38
CA ARG A 130 6.89 1.84 7.20
C ARG A 130 5.87 2.39 6.20
N LEU A 131 4.72 2.85 6.67
CA LEU A 131 3.68 3.40 5.81
C LEU A 131 4.12 4.74 5.22
N ASN A 132 4.70 5.64 6.02
CA ASN A 132 5.27 6.90 5.53
C ASN A 132 6.33 6.66 4.44
N ASN A 133 7.23 5.68 4.65
CA ASN A 133 8.19 5.28 3.63
C ASN A 133 7.50 4.73 2.37
N ALA A 134 6.42 3.94 2.52
CA ALA A 134 5.68 3.43 1.37
C ALA A 134 5.05 4.57 0.54
N PHE A 135 4.47 5.59 1.18
CA PHE A 135 3.97 6.79 0.50
C PHE A 135 5.07 7.50 -0.30
N MET A 136 6.22 7.74 0.34
CA MET A 136 7.36 8.39 -0.32
C MET A 136 7.89 7.59 -1.51
N VAL A 137 8.08 6.27 -1.33
CA VAL A 137 8.56 5.39 -2.40
C VAL A 137 7.56 5.33 -3.56
N HIS A 138 6.26 5.21 -3.26
CA HIS A 138 5.21 5.26 -4.26
C HIS A 138 5.28 6.56 -5.08
N ALA A 139 5.30 7.72 -4.42
CA ALA A 139 5.38 9.02 -5.07
C ALA A 139 6.67 9.15 -5.92
N ALA A 140 7.82 8.74 -5.38
CA ALA A 140 9.11 8.81 -6.06
C ALA A 140 9.13 7.96 -7.35
N ILE A 141 8.57 6.74 -7.32
CA ILE A 141 8.47 5.88 -8.50
C ILE A 141 7.59 6.51 -9.57
N GLN A 142 6.44 7.10 -9.18
CA GLN A 142 5.53 7.77 -10.12
C GLN A 142 6.18 8.98 -10.80
N VAL A 143 6.88 9.81 -10.01
CA VAL A 143 7.63 10.97 -10.53
C VAL A 143 8.77 10.53 -11.44
N LEU A 144 9.54 9.51 -11.06
CA LEU A 144 10.63 8.98 -11.88
C LEU A 144 10.12 8.46 -13.23
N ALA A 145 8.99 7.74 -13.24
CA ALA A 145 8.34 7.28 -14.46
C ALA A 145 7.94 8.44 -15.38
N LEU A 146 7.35 9.50 -14.81
CA LEU A 146 6.99 10.71 -15.55
C LEU A 146 8.23 11.42 -16.13
N VAL A 147 9.30 11.57 -15.34
CA VAL A 147 10.56 12.17 -15.81
C VAL A 147 11.13 11.39 -16.98
N ILE A 148 11.17 10.05 -16.89
CA ILE A 148 11.62 9.19 -17.99
C ILE A 148 10.75 9.40 -19.23
N ALA A 149 9.42 9.47 -19.08
CA ALA A 149 8.51 9.73 -20.18
C ALA A 149 8.77 11.09 -20.85
N ILE A 150 8.99 12.16 -20.07
CA ILE A 150 9.28 13.51 -20.58
C ILE A 150 10.63 13.54 -21.31
N VAL A 151 11.69 12.98 -20.72
CA VAL A 151 13.02 12.90 -21.35
C VAL A 151 12.98 12.04 -22.62
N ASN A 152 11.98 11.17 -22.76
CA ASN A 152 11.78 10.33 -23.94
C ASN A 152 11.11 11.08 -25.12
N ILE A 153 10.51 12.25 -24.90
CA ILE A 153 9.79 13.03 -25.94
C ILE A 153 10.69 13.38 -27.14
N PRO A 154 11.92 13.90 -26.99
CA PRO A 154 12.78 14.22 -28.13
C PRO A 154 13.08 13.00 -29.01
N GLY A 155 13.16 11.80 -28.42
CA GLY A 155 13.25 10.54 -29.13
C GLY A 155 12.03 10.33 -30.04
N GLY A 156 10.82 10.46 -29.48
CA GLY A 156 9.56 10.38 -30.22
C GLY A 156 9.45 11.41 -31.35
N MET A 157 9.85 12.66 -31.10
CA MET A 157 9.81 13.74 -32.09
C MET A 157 10.72 13.49 -33.29
N SER A 158 11.84 12.79 -33.10
CA SER A 158 12.71 12.38 -34.21
C SER A 158 12.01 11.40 -35.15
N PHE A 159 11.16 10.49 -34.64
CA PHE A 159 10.32 9.61 -35.45
C PHE A 159 9.21 10.37 -36.17
N TYR A 160 8.57 11.29 -35.48
CA TYR A 160 7.53 12.12 -36.08
C TYR A 160 8.07 12.97 -37.24
N LYS A 161 9.23 13.60 -37.05
CA LYS A 161 9.89 14.35 -38.12
C LYS A 161 10.22 13.44 -39.30
N ALA A 162 10.86 12.30 -39.04
CA ALA A 162 11.19 11.32 -40.07
C ALA A 162 9.95 10.82 -40.85
N TRP A 163 8.84 10.62 -40.16
CA TRP A 163 7.55 10.30 -40.78
C TRP A 163 7.06 11.40 -41.70
N LYS A 164 6.97 12.63 -41.21
CA LYS A 164 6.51 13.77 -42.01
C LYS A 164 7.40 14.03 -43.23
N THR A 165 8.72 13.85 -43.08
CA THR A 165 9.68 14.10 -44.16
C THR A 165 9.97 12.88 -45.03
N LYS A 166 9.31 11.73 -44.78
CA LYS A 166 9.58 10.45 -45.45
C LYS A 166 11.07 10.05 -45.43
N THR A 167 11.77 10.32 -44.33
CA THR A 167 13.19 9.96 -44.14
C THR A 167 13.35 8.77 -43.19
N THR A 168 14.53 8.13 -43.20
CA THR A 168 14.84 7.03 -42.29
C THR A 168 15.08 7.56 -40.87
N PRO A 169 14.41 7.01 -39.85
CA PRO A 169 14.68 7.40 -38.47
C PRO A 169 16.12 7.05 -38.08
N THR A 170 16.81 7.96 -37.41
CA THR A 170 18.16 7.70 -36.87
C THR A 170 18.10 6.69 -35.73
N GLY A 171 19.25 6.06 -35.38
CA GLY A 171 19.39 4.92 -34.44
C GLY A 171 18.87 5.08 -33.00
N ARG A 172 18.06 6.10 -32.71
CA ARG A 172 17.44 6.40 -31.41
C ARG A 172 16.15 5.62 -31.13
N LYS A 173 15.71 4.76 -32.06
CA LYS A 173 14.44 4.00 -31.96
C LYS A 173 14.42 3.05 -30.79
N ARG A 174 15.48 2.28 -30.65
CA ARG A 174 15.62 1.30 -29.58
C ARG A 174 15.64 1.97 -28.22
N ARG A 175 16.28 3.14 -28.12
CA ARG A 175 16.29 3.96 -26.91
C ARG A 175 14.87 4.48 -26.58
N HIS A 176 14.16 5.02 -27.56
CA HIS A 176 12.81 5.55 -27.33
C HIS A 176 11.83 4.48 -26.85
N ILE A 177 11.83 3.32 -27.51
CA ILE A 177 10.97 2.20 -27.14
C ILE A 177 11.33 1.70 -25.73
N ARG A 178 12.62 1.46 -25.44
CA ARG A 178 13.05 0.99 -24.12
C ARG A 178 12.69 1.95 -23.00
N MET A 179 12.91 3.24 -23.18
CA MET A 179 12.54 4.24 -22.17
C MET A 179 11.02 4.29 -21.95
N GLY A 180 10.23 4.14 -23.02
CA GLY A 180 8.76 4.03 -22.90
C GLY A 180 8.33 2.80 -22.12
N GLU A 181 8.89 1.63 -22.43
CA GLU A 181 8.66 0.39 -21.70
C GLU A 181 9.05 0.51 -20.21
N THR A 182 10.18 1.15 -19.91
CA THR A 182 10.62 1.41 -18.54
C THR A 182 9.65 2.33 -17.79
N ALA A 183 9.20 3.44 -18.38
CA ALA A 183 8.24 4.34 -17.74
C ALA A 183 6.91 3.61 -17.44
N ILE A 184 6.41 2.84 -18.40
CA ILE A 184 5.20 2.02 -18.22
C ILE A 184 5.36 1.01 -17.07
N ALA A 185 6.50 0.31 -17.02
CA ALA A 185 6.76 -0.66 -15.96
C ALA A 185 6.81 0.00 -14.58
N LEU A 186 7.47 1.16 -14.46
CA LEU A 186 7.52 1.91 -13.21
C LEU A 186 6.14 2.40 -12.77
N TRP A 187 5.31 2.90 -13.69
CA TRP A 187 3.91 3.24 -13.36
C TRP A 187 3.12 2.02 -12.87
N GLY A 188 3.33 0.84 -13.47
CA GLY A 188 2.73 -0.41 -13.00
C GLY A 188 3.16 -0.78 -11.57
N VAL A 189 4.47 -0.74 -11.29
CA VAL A 189 5.00 -0.99 -9.93
C VAL A 189 4.46 0.03 -8.92
N GLY A 190 4.46 1.32 -9.30
CA GLY A 190 3.90 2.36 -8.46
C GLY A 190 2.41 2.16 -8.23
N ALA A 191 1.62 1.74 -9.22
CA ALA A 191 0.19 1.46 -9.05
C ALA A 191 -0.05 0.31 -8.04
N LEU A 192 0.75 -0.76 -8.10
CA LEU A 192 0.70 -1.84 -7.10
C LEU A 192 1.04 -1.33 -5.68
N GLY A 193 2.04 -0.45 -5.57
CA GLY A 193 2.34 0.23 -4.30
C GLY A 193 1.17 1.08 -3.79
N GLY A 194 0.47 1.79 -4.68
CA GLY A 194 -0.73 2.57 -4.34
C GLY A 194 -1.89 1.70 -3.86
N ILE A 195 -2.13 0.56 -4.51
CA ILE A 195 -3.11 -0.44 -4.07
C ILE A 195 -2.77 -0.93 -2.66
N TYR A 196 -1.50 -1.27 -2.40
CA TYR A 196 -1.07 -1.67 -1.06
C TYR A 196 -1.30 -0.56 -0.02
N ILE A 197 -0.99 0.70 -0.34
CA ILE A 197 -1.24 1.82 0.57
C ILE A 197 -2.73 1.95 0.87
N VAL A 198 -3.59 1.96 -0.15
CA VAL A 198 -5.05 2.06 0.03
C VAL A 198 -5.58 0.92 0.89
N TYR A 199 -5.12 -0.31 0.65
CA TYR A 199 -5.45 -1.47 1.49
C TYR A 199 -5.17 -1.21 2.97
N MET A 200 -4.00 -0.61 3.27
CA MET A 200 -3.59 -0.35 4.65
C MET A 200 -4.33 0.82 5.28
N THR A 201 -4.74 1.84 4.51
CA THR A 201 -5.27 3.09 5.08
C THR A 201 -6.80 3.21 5.09
N SER A 202 -7.48 2.77 4.04
CA SER A 202 -8.94 2.98 3.90
C SER A 202 -9.69 1.78 3.32
N GLY A 203 -9.01 0.91 2.58
CA GLY A 203 -9.63 -0.22 1.87
C GLY A 203 -10.50 0.18 0.68
N ASP A 204 -10.70 1.47 0.44
CA ASP A 204 -11.54 1.96 -0.66
C ASP A 204 -10.70 2.38 -1.86
N TYR A 205 -10.47 1.41 -2.75
CA TYR A 205 -9.70 1.58 -3.98
C TYR A 205 -10.32 2.56 -4.99
N PHE A 206 -11.63 2.79 -4.91
CA PHE A 206 -12.39 3.53 -5.92
C PHE A 206 -13.07 4.78 -5.35
N GLY A 207 -13.04 5.00 -4.04
CA GLY A 207 -13.58 6.21 -3.40
C GLY A 207 -12.77 7.48 -3.66
N SER A 208 -11.51 7.35 -4.13
CA SER A 208 -10.66 8.51 -4.42
C SER A 208 -10.61 8.84 -5.92
N ILE A 209 -10.73 10.12 -6.25
CA ILE A 209 -10.49 10.62 -7.61
C ILE A 209 -9.06 10.33 -8.08
N HIS A 210 -8.07 10.35 -7.17
CA HIS A 210 -6.70 9.96 -7.45
C HIS A 210 -6.61 8.53 -7.98
N GLY A 211 -7.32 7.57 -7.37
CA GLY A 211 -7.36 6.17 -7.81
C GLY A 211 -7.89 6.02 -9.24
N TRP A 212 -9.00 6.69 -9.57
CA TRP A 212 -9.56 6.68 -10.93
C TRP A 212 -8.63 7.31 -11.97
N LEU A 213 -7.98 8.42 -11.62
CA LEU A 213 -6.97 9.05 -12.47
C LEU A 213 -5.76 8.11 -12.68
N ALA A 214 -5.30 7.42 -11.64
CA ALA A 214 -4.19 6.47 -11.74
C ALA A 214 -4.52 5.28 -12.67
N ILE A 215 -5.72 4.71 -12.56
CA ILE A 215 -6.21 3.64 -13.46
C ILE A 215 -6.25 4.16 -14.90
N SER A 216 -6.81 5.36 -15.11
CA SER A 216 -6.91 5.97 -16.43
C SER A 216 -5.54 6.22 -17.06
N THR A 217 -4.59 6.74 -16.27
CA THR A 217 -3.19 6.94 -16.67
C THR A 217 -2.57 5.61 -17.09
N PHE A 218 -2.72 4.56 -16.29
CA PHE A 218 -2.13 3.25 -16.57
C PHE A 218 -2.72 2.59 -17.83
N ILE A 219 -4.05 2.64 -18.00
CA ILE A 219 -4.73 2.14 -19.19
C ILE A 219 -4.26 2.91 -20.44
N SER A 220 -4.21 4.25 -20.37
CA SER A 220 -3.70 5.08 -21.47
C SER A 220 -2.26 4.72 -21.82
N ALA A 221 -1.40 4.51 -20.82
CA ALA A 221 -0.01 4.10 -21.02
C ALA A 221 0.11 2.72 -21.70
N MET A 222 -0.75 1.76 -21.33
CA MET A 222 -0.83 0.45 -21.99
C MET A 222 -1.22 0.57 -23.46
N PHE A 223 -2.26 1.34 -23.79
CA PHE A 223 -2.68 1.55 -25.17
C PHE A 223 -1.63 2.30 -26.00
N MET A 224 -0.96 3.30 -25.40
CA MET A 224 0.17 3.99 -26.01
C MET A 224 1.30 3.01 -26.35
N GLY A 225 1.68 2.13 -25.41
CA GLY A 225 2.69 1.09 -25.59
C GLY A 225 2.30 0.07 -26.66
N TYR A 226 1.03 -0.36 -26.67
CA TYR A 226 0.48 -1.23 -27.71
C TYR A 226 0.56 -0.60 -29.10
N ALA A 227 0.20 0.68 -29.25
CA ALA A 227 0.31 1.41 -30.51
C ALA A 227 1.77 1.55 -31.01
N ALA A 228 2.74 1.56 -30.08
CA ALA A 228 4.16 1.55 -30.39
C ALA A 228 4.72 0.17 -30.76
N SER A 229 4.01 -0.91 -30.41
CA SER A 229 4.48 -2.30 -30.53
C SER A 229 4.64 -2.81 -31.97
N THR A 230 5.31 -3.95 -32.11
CA THR A 230 5.43 -4.68 -33.39
C THR A 230 4.08 -5.20 -33.89
N ARG A 231 3.16 -5.53 -32.98
CA ARG A 231 1.85 -6.12 -33.30
C ARG A 231 0.95 -5.11 -34.02
N PHE A 232 1.08 -3.82 -33.69
CA PHE A 232 0.34 -2.74 -34.34
C PHE A 232 0.95 -2.29 -35.68
N ARG A 233 2.01 -2.96 -36.18
CA ARG A 233 2.65 -2.62 -37.47
C ARG A 233 1.74 -2.83 -38.68
N ALA A 234 0.84 -3.81 -38.62
CA ALA A 234 -0.08 -4.11 -39.71
C ALA A 234 -1.00 -2.91 -40.05
N ALA A 235 -1.27 -2.02 -39.09
CA ALA A 235 -2.08 -0.82 -39.29
C ALA A 235 -1.40 0.27 -40.14
N GLY A 236 -0.12 0.10 -40.49
CA GLY A 236 0.64 1.08 -41.26
C GLY A 236 1.22 2.21 -40.41
N PHE A 237 2.32 2.81 -40.89
CA PHE A 237 3.08 3.78 -40.09
C PHE A 237 2.31 5.08 -39.80
N GLY A 238 1.48 5.55 -40.73
CA GLY A 238 0.63 6.74 -40.53
C GLY A 238 -0.36 6.57 -39.38
N THR A 239 -1.15 5.49 -39.41
CA THR A 239 -2.11 5.14 -38.35
C THR A 239 -1.42 5.01 -36.99
N ARG A 240 -0.25 4.38 -36.96
CA ARG A 240 0.54 4.28 -35.72
C ARG A 240 0.89 5.63 -35.13
N MET A 241 1.37 6.57 -35.97
CA MET A 241 1.74 7.90 -35.50
C MET A 241 0.51 8.72 -35.07
N SER A 242 -0.60 8.64 -35.81
CA SER A 242 -1.85 9.34 -35.46
C SER A 242 -2.50 8.82 -34.18
N THR A 243 -2.28 7.55 -33.82
CA THR A 243 -2.80 6.98 -32.57
C THR A 243 -1.82 7.15 -31.40
N HIS A 244 -0.53 6.90 -31.63
CA HIS A 244 0.47 6.91 -30.55
C HIS A 244 0.71 8.31 -29.98
N MET A 245 0.79 9.36 -30.81
CA MET A 245 1.12 10.69 -30.30
C MET A 245 0.04 11.30 -29.40
N PRO A 246 -1.27 11.28 -29.75
CA PRO A 246 -2.29 11.80 -28.86
C PRO A 246 -2.36 11.00 -27.56
N LEU A 247 -2.24 9.68 -27.62
CA LEU A 247 -2.20 8.82 -26.43
C LEU A 247 -0.99 9.12 -25.55
N ALA A 248 0.19 9.38 -26.13
CA ALA A 248 1.37 9.75 -25.37
C ALA A 248 1.19 11.08 -24.64
N LEU A 249 0.65 12.09 -25.32
CA LEU A 249 0.36 13.38 -24.69
C LEU A 249 -0.70 13.24 -23.58
N LEU A 250 -1.79 12.53 -23.87
CA LEU A 250 -2.84 12.25 -22.89
C LEU A 250 -2.27 11.56 -21.64
N THR A 251 -1.44 10.54 -21.85
CA THR A 251 -0.81 9.79 -20.74
C THR A 251 0.06 10.70 -19.88
N ILE A 252 0.85 11.59 -20.48
CA ILE A 252 1.70 12.54 -19.73
C ILE A 252 0.84 13.52 -18.92
N VAL A 253 -0.19 14.10 -19.54
CA VAL A 253 -1.10 15.04 -18.86
C VAL A 253 -1.81 14.34 -17.70
N LEU A 254 -2.38 13.16 -17.94
CA LEU A 254 -3.03 12.37 -16.89
C LEU A 254 -2.04 12.04 -15.77
N ALA A 255 -0.83 11.60 -16.07
CA ALA A 255 0.18 11.29 -15.06
C ALA A 255 0.53 12.51 -14.18
N VAL A 256 0.67 13.70 -14.76
CA VAL A 256 0.91 14.94 -13.99
C VAL A 256 -0.26 15.21 -13.05
N VAL A 257 -1.50 15.17 -13.57
CA VAL A 257 -2.71 15.43 -12.76
C VAL A 257 -2.87 14.37 -11.66
N THR A 258 -2.62 13.08 -11.97
CA THR A 258 -2.63 11.98 -11.00
C THR A 258 -1.63 12.24 -9.87
N ILE A 259 -0.39 12.60 -10.18
CA ILE A 259 0.66 12.85 -9.19
C ILE A 259 0.30 14.02 -8.29
N LEU A 260 -0.13 15.15 -8.86
CA LEU A 260 -0.53 16.33 -8.07
C LEU A 260 -1.72 16.01 -7.17
N CYS A 261 -2.72 15.29 -7.68
CA CYS A 261 -3.87 14.87 -6.89
C CYS A 261 -3.46 13.89 -5.76
N GLY A 262 -2.48 13.02 -6.01
CA GLY A 262 -1.93 12.11 -5.00
C GLY A 262 -1.18 12.84 -3.89
N LEU A 263 -0.33 13.81 -4.24
CA LEU A 263 0.38 14.66 -3.27
C LEU A 263 -0.60 15.47 -2.42
N TRP A 264 -1.63 16.04 -3.04
CA TRP A 264 -2.71 16.72 -2.31
C TRP A 264 -3.43 15.75 -1.37
N THR A 265 -3.76 14.53 -1.82
CA THR A 265 -4.39 13.47 -1.00
C THR A 265 -3.58 13.06 0.22
N ALA A 266 -2.25 13.08 0.10
CA ALA A 266 -1.34 12.82 1.20
C ALA A 266 -1.09 14.05 2.10
N GLY A 267 -1.75 15.19 1.86
CA GLY A 267 -1.52 16.43 2.63
C GLY A 267 -0.14 17.05 2.40
N MET A 268 0.53 16.74 1.29
CA MET A 268 1.89 17.22 1.00
C MET A 268 1.92 18.57 0.28
N ILE A 269 0.81 18.98 -0.34
CA ILE A 269 0.62 20.27 -1.04
C ILE A 269 -0.80 20.78 -0.84
#